data_AF-A0A7W7HUX1-F1
#
_entry.id   AF-A0A7W7HUX1-F1
#
_cell.length_a   1.000
_cell.length_b   1.000
_cell.length_c   1.000
_cell.angle_alpha   90.00
_cell.angle_beta   90.00
_cell.angle_gamma   90.00
#
_symmetry.space_group_name_H-M   'P 1'
#
loop_
_entity.id
_entity.type
_entity.pdbx_description
1 polymer ?
#
loop_
_entity_poly.entity_id
_entity_poly.type
_entity_poly.pdbx_seq_one_letter_code
_entity_poly.pdbx_strand_id
1 'polypeptide(L)'
;MQLRYNPRVYPTPGQQIELAEAFGCARVVFNDGLRLRQTAREAGEKYISDAELSRRLITGAKATEERAWLGEVSAAVLQQALADLNTAYRNFFASISGKRKGRKVAPPRYRSRKNNRQAIRFTRNSRFKVLDNGRLRLPKIGDVEVRWSRPLPSDPSSVTVPSARVIGGPGQDAGTWPTTCC
;
A
#
# COMPACT_ATOMS: atom_id res chain seq x y z
N MET A 1 -4.35 22.56 9.91
CA MET A 1 -3.03 22.04 10.36
C MET A 1 -3.05 20.52 10.25
N GLN A 2 -2.16 19.90 9.47
CA GLN A 2 -2.06 18.42 9.39
C GLN A 2 -1.04 17.94 10.43
N LEU A 3 -1.50 17.18 11.42
CA LEU A 3 -0.65 16.58 12.44
C LEU A 3 -0.35 15.12 12.06
N ARG A 4 0.91 14.73 12.14
CA ARG A 4 1.35 13.35 11.89
C ARG A 4 1.92 12.76 13.18
N TYR A 5 1.26 11.71 13.67
CA TYR A 5 1.72 10.93 14.81
C TYR A 5 2.42 9.67 14.34
N ASN A 6 3.39 9.21 15.13
CA ASN A 6 4.25 8.10 14.76
C ASN A 6 4.35 7.06 15.90
N PRO A 7 3.20 6.49 16.35
CA PRO A 7 3.21 5.49 17.40
C PRO A 7 3.87 4.18 16.93
N ARG A 8 4.29 3.35 17.88
CA ARG A 8 4.78 1.99 17.62
C ARG A 8 3.60 1.03 17.63
N VAL A 9 3.60 0.08 16.69
CA VAL A 9 2.59 -0.98 16.58
C VAL A 9 3.23 -2.32 16.89
N TYR A 10 2.50 -3.22 17.54
CA TYR A 10 2.94 -4.57 17.92
C TYR A 10 1.94 -5.59 17.38
N PRO A 11 2.09 -5.99 16.11
CA PRO A 11 1.21 -6.99 15.50
C PRO A 11 1.55 -8.39 16.01
N THR A 12 0.51 -9.21 16.19
CA THR A 12 0.68 -10.65 16.47
C THR A 12 1.30 -11.38 15.28
N PRO A 13 1.84 -12.60 15.46
CA PRO A 13 2.41 -13.36 14.32
C PRO A 13 1.43 -13.53 13.14
N GLY A 14 0.15 -13.80 13.41
CA GLY A 14 -0.88 -13.85 12.36
C GLY A 14 -1.06 -12.53 11.63
N GLN A 15 -1.11 -11.41 12.35
CA GLN A 15 -1.22 -10.07 11.77
C GLN A 15 0.01 -9.69 10.93
N GLN A 16 1.20 -10.18 11.29
CA GLN A 16 2.41 -9.98 10.51
C GLN A 16 2.33 -10.69 9.15
N ILE A 17 1.75 -11.89 9.12
CA ILE A 17 1.50 -12.63 7.87
C ILE A 17 0.49 -11.87 7.00
N GLU A 18 -0.65 -11.46 7.56
CA GLU A 18 -1.67 -10.70 6.83
C GLU A 18 -1.12 -9.36 6.29
N LEU A 19 -0.28 -8.68 7.08
CA LEU A 19 0.44 -7.48 6.62
C LEU A 19 1.41 -7.81 5.49
N ALA A 20 2.17 -8.90 5.58
CA ALA A 20 3.10 -9.34 4.54
C ALA A 20 2.37 -9.62 3.21
N GLU A 21 1.24 -10.32 3.28
CA GLU A 21 0.36 -10.58 2.15
C GLU A 21 -0.18 -9.29 1.55
N ALA A 22 -0.64 -8.35 2.39
CA ALA A 22 -1.08 -7.03 1.94
C ALA A 22 0.04 -6.26 1.22
N PHE A 23 1.28 -6.33 1.70
CA PHE A 23 2.43 -5.71 1.02
C PHE A 23 2.74 -6.42 -0.32
N GLY A 24 2.67 -7.75 -0.35
CA GLY A 24 2.82 -8.55 -1.56
C GLY A 24 1.79 -8.20 -2.62
N CYS A 25 0.51 -8.19 -2.26
CA CYS A 25 -0.59 -7.83 -3.15
C CYS A 25 -0.45 -6.39 -3.68
N ALA A 26 -0.14 -5.43 -2.80
CA ALA A 26 0.10 -4.05 -3.19
C ALA A 26 1.25 -3.93 -4.21
N ARG A 27 2.34 -4.67 -4.00
CA ARG A 27 3.49 -4.70 -4.92
C ARG A 27 3.09 -5.24 -6.29
N VAL A 28 2.34 -6.35 -6.32
CA VAL A 28 1.90 -6.98 -7.57
C VAL A 28 1.00 -6.04 -8.35
N VAL A 29 -0.05 -5.48 -7.73
CA VAL A 29 -0.97 -4.56 -8.41
C VAL A 29 -0.25 -3.30 -8.92
N PHE A 30 0.69 -2.74 -8.15
CA PHE A 30 1.51 -1.62 -8.62
C PHE A 30 2.33 -1.99 -9.85
N ASN A 31 3.01 -3.14 -9.82
CA ASN A 31 3.87 -3.60 -10.90
C ASN A 31 3.06 -3.96 -12.15
N ASP A 32 1.90 -4.58 -11.99
CA ASP A 32 0.99 -4.90 -13.10
C ASP A 32 0.48 -3.62 -13.77
N GLY A 33 0.11 -2.59 -12.98
CA GLY A 33 -0.29 -1.30 -13.53
C GLY A 33 0.83 -0.58 -14.27
N LEU A 34 2.07 -0.66 -13.74
CA LEU A 34 3.25 -0.11 -14.41
C LEU A 34 3.51 -0.83 -15.73
N ARG A 35 3.46 -2.16 -15.72
CA ARG A 35 3.66 -2.99 -16.92
C ARG A 35 2.64 -2.67 -18.00
N LEU A 36 1.34 -2.64 -17.67
CA LEU A 36 0.29 -2.31 -18.63
C LEU A 36 0.52 -0.95 -19.30
N ARG A 37 0.92 0.07 -18.53
CA ARG A 37 1.22 1.39 -19.09
C ARG A 37 2.49 1.42 -19.95
N GLN A 38 3.51 0.64 -19.58
CA GLN A 38 4.73 0.52 -20.39
C GLN A 38 4.44 -0.18 -21.71
N THR A 39 3.73 -1.32 -21.68
CA THR A 39 3.33 -2.07 -22.87
C THR A 39 2.45 -1.25 -23.81
N ALA A 40 1.41 -0.57 -23.29
CA ALA A 40 0.58 0.30 -24.12
C ALA A 40 1.39 1.40 -24.80
N ARG A 41 2.35 2.00 -24.08
CA ARG A 41 3.25 3.02 -24.66
C ARG A 41 4.17 2.45 -25.74
N GLU A 42 4.71 1.25 -25.54
CA GLU A 42 5.57 0.57 -26.51
C GLU A 42 4.79 0.17 -27.78
N ALA A 43 3.52 -0.21 -27.63
CA ALA A 43 2.61 -0.49 -28.73
C ALA A 43 2.02 0.77 -29.41
N GLY A 44 2.33 1.97 -28.92
CA GLY A 44 1.76 3.23 -29.45
C GLY A 44 0.28 3.44 -29.12
N GLU A 45 -0.26 2.71 -28.15
CA GLU A 45 -1.65 2.80 -27.73
C GLU A 45 -1.93 4.01 -26.84
N LYS A 46 -3.22 4.30 -26.63
CA LYS A 46 -3.67 5.36 -25.74
C LYS A 46 -3.27 5.08 -24.29
N TYR A 47 -2.99 6.15 -23.54
CA TYR A 47 -2.67 6.04 -22.13
C TYR A 47 -3.82 5.43 -21.33
N ILE A 48 -3.53 4.38 -20.57
CA ILE A 48 -4.51 3.69 -19.74
C ILE A 48 -4.88 4.55 -18.52
N SER A 49 -6.15 4.89 -18.42
CA SER A 49 -6.69 5.73 -17.34
C SER A 49 -6.64 5.03 -15.98
N ASP A 50 -6.66 5.82 -14.92
CA ASP A 50 -6.63 5.33 -13.54
C ASP A 50 -7.85 4.44 -13.22
N ALA A 51 -9.02 4.83 -13.72
CA ALA A 51 -10.26 4.06 -13.58
C ALA A 51 -10.15 2.71 -14.29
N GLU A 52 -9.57 2.68 -15.49
CA GLU A 52 -9.39 1.47 -16.25
C GLU A 52 -8.40 0.50 -15.59
N LEU A 53 -7.31 1.01 -15.02
CA LEU A 53 -6.39 0.19 -14.22
C LEU A 53 -7.09 -0.42 -13.00
N SER A 54 -7.87 0.37 -12.27
CA SER A 54 -8.63 -0.12 -11.11
C SER A 54 -9.62 -1.22 -11.51
N ARG A 55 -10.35 -1.02 -12.61
CA ARG A 55 -11.30 -2.00 -13.12
C ARG A 55 -10.61 -3.30 -13.53
N ARG A 56 -9.50 -3.25 -14.28
CA ARG A 56 -8.80 -4.44 -14.77
C ARG A 56 -8.06 -5.18 -13.65
N LEU A 57 -7.28 -4.47 -12.84
CA LEU A 57 -6.32 -5.06 -11.90
C LEU A 57 -6.86 -5.30 -10.49
N ILE A 58 -8.04 -4.76 -10.17
CA ILE A 58 -8.69 -4.99 -8.88
C ILE A 58 -10.01 -5.71 -9.12
N THR A 59 -10.97 -5.09 -9.79
CA THR A 59 -12.32 -5.66 -9.93
C THR A 59 -12.32 -6.90 -10.82
N GLY A 60 -11.72 -6.81 -12.01
CA GLY A 60 -11.65 -7.92 -12.97
C GLY A 60 -10.70 -9.02 -12.49
N ALA A 61 -9.51 -8.66 -12.01
CA ALA A 61 -8.54 -9.64 -11.52
C ALA A 61 -9.09 -10.49 -10.35
N LYS A 62 -9.85 -9.90 -9.43
CA LYS A 62 -10.46 -10.68 -8.33
C LYS A 62 -11.49 -11.71 -8.79
N ALA A 63 -12.02 -11.57 -10.00
CA ALA A 63 -13.00 -12.49 -10.58
C ALA A 63 -12.34 -13.66 -11.33
N THR A 64 -11.02 -13.66 -11.52
CA THR A 64 -10.31 -14.80 -12.14
C THR A 64 -9.68 -15.68 -11.07
N GLU A 65 -9.66 -16.99 -11.31
CA GLU A 65 -9.13 -17.96 -10.35
C GLU A 65 -7.65 -17.72 -10.04
N GLU A 66 -6.84 -17.32 -11.03
CA GLU A 66 -5.39 -17.12 -10.84
C GLU A 66 -5.07 -15.89 -9.98
N ARG A 67 -6.05 -15.01 -9.76
CA ARG A 67 -5.90 -13.73 -9.05
C ARG A 67 -6.91 -13.54 -7.92
N ALA A 68 -7.66 -14.59 -7.58
CA ALA A 68 -8.63 -14.59 -6.48
C ALA A 68 -8.01 -14.21 -5.13
N TRP A 69 -6.73 -14.53 -4.90
CA TRP A 69 -5.96 -14.17 -3.70
C TRP A 69 -5.87 -12.64 -3.47
N LEU A 70 -6.06 -11.80 -4.49
CA LEU A 70 -6.19 -10.35 -4.30
C LEU A 70 -7.45 -9.98 -3.48
N GLY A 71 -8.43 -10.89 -3.37
CA GLY A 71 -9.62 -10.78 -2.55
C GLY A 71 -9.37 -10.97 -1.05
N GLU A 72 -8.26 -11.60 -0.67
CA GLU A 72 -7.92 -11.92 0.72
C GLU A 72 -7.53 -10.65 1.49
N VAL A 73 -6.90 -9.71 0.80
CA VAL A 73 -6.49 -8.41 1.35
C VAL A 73 -7.56 -7.32 1.17
N SER A 74 -7.48 -6.29 2.02
CA SER A 74 -8.38 -5.14 1.92
C SER A 74 -8.26 -4.43 0.57
N ALA A 75 -9.40 -4.18 -0.08
CA ALA A 75 -9.46 -3.47 -1.36
C ALA A 75 -8.82 -2.08 -1.29
N ALA A 76 -8.85 -1.43 -0.12
CA ALA A 76 -8.21 -0.14 0.10
C ALA A 76 -6.69 -0.21 -0.13
N VAL A 77 -6.05 -1.33 0.21
CA VAL A 77 -4.61 -1.54 0.01
C VAL A 77 -4.27 -1.56 -1.48
N LEU A 78 -5.06 -2.30 -2.27
CA LEU A 78 -4.87 -2.40 -3.72
C LEU A 78 -5.13 -1.06 -4.42
N GLN A 79 -6.19 -0.36 -4.01
CA GLN A 79 -6.52 0.96 -4.53
C GLN A 79 -5.43 1.99 -4.21
N GLN A 80 -4.86 1.95 -3.00
CA GLN A 80 -3.74 2.83 -2.65
C GLN A 80 -2.48 2.49 -3.46
N ALA A 81 -2.22 1.22 -3.77
CA ALA A 81 -1.11 0.84 -4.63
C ALA A 81 -1.22 1.47 -6.03
N LEU A 82 -2.41 1.46 -6.63
CA LEU A 82 -2.66 2.17 -7.89
C LEU A 82 -2.59 3.69 -7.74
N ALA A 83 -3.12 4.26 -6.65
CA ALA A 83 -3.03 5.69 -6.39
C ALA A 83 -1.59 6.19 -6.27
N ASP A 84 -0.70 5.39 -5.67
CA ASP A 84 0.74 5.66 -5.62
C ASP A 84 1.35 5.66 -7.02
N LEU A 85 1.01 4.66 -7.86
CA LEU A 85 1.46 4.59 -9.25
C LEU A 85 1.03 5.83 -10.04
N ASN A 86 -0.24 6.23 -9.90
CA ASN A 86 -0.80 7.39 -10.58
C ASN A 86 -0.12 8.68 -10.09
N THR A 87 0.18 8.77 -8.80
CA THR A 87 0.94 9.89 -8.24
C THR A 87 2.37 9.94 -8.79
N ALA A 88 3.03 8.79 -8.94
CA ALA A 88 4.35 8.71 -9.55
C ALA A 88 4.34 9.19 -11.02
N TYR A 89 3.35 8.75 -11.81
CA TYR A 89 3.17 9.22 -13.19
C TYR A 89 2.83 10.71 -13.26
N ARG A 90 1.91 11.22 -12.45
CA ARG A 90 1.59 12.65 -12.38
C ARG A 90 2.83 13.49 -12.05
N ASN A 91 3.63 13.06 -11.09
CA ASN A 91 4.88 13.73 -10.74
C ASN A 91 5.91 13.69 -11.88
N PHE A 92 6.03 12.55 -12.56
CA PHE A 92 6.87 12.42 -13.75
C PHE A 92 6.43 13.41 -14.84
N PHE A 93 5.15 13.39 -15.24
CA PHE A 93 4.61 14.27 -16.27
C PHE A 93 4.71 15.75 -15.90
N ALA A 94 4.41 16.11 -14.65
CA ALA A 94 4.56 17.49 -14.18
C ALA A 94 6.02 17.97 -14.17
N SER A 95 6.97 17.06 -13.97
CA SER A 95 8.40 17.39 -13.99
C SER A 95 8.95 17.57 -15.41
N ILE A 96 8.47 16.80 -16.40
CA ILE A 96 8.87 16.98 -17.79
C ILE A 96 8.20 18.20 -18.42
N SER A 97 6.97 18.54 -18.00
CA SER A 97 6.21 19.67 -18.55
C SER A 97 6.56 21.01 -17.89
N GLY A 98 7.52 21.06 -16.97
CA GLY A 98 7.91 22.27 -16.24
C GLY A 98 6.88 22.80 -15.23
N LYS A 99 5.75 22.11 -15.02
CA LYS A 99 4.72 22.52 -14.04
C LYS A 99 5.22 22.42 -12.59
N ARG A 100 6.16 21.50 -12.34
CA ARG A 100 6.82 21.32 -11.06
C ARG A 100 8.21 21.96 -11.08
N LYS A 101 8.46 22.87 -10.14
CA LYS A 101 9.80 23.40 -9.88
C LYS A 101 10.69 22.31 -9.24
N GLY A 102 11.94 22.21 -9.69
CA GLY A 102 12.96 21.30 -9.15
C GLY A 102 13.46 20.25 -10.15
N ARG A 103 14.21 19.26 -9.63
CA ARG A 103 14.84 18.21 -10.45
C ARG A 103 13.80 17.39 -11.20
N LYS A 104 14.09 17.09 -12.48
CA LYS A 104 13.29 16.16 -13.30
C LYS A 104 13.18 14.80 -12.59
N VAL A 105 11.95 14.31 -12.48
CA VAL A 105 11.66 13.03 -11.82
C VAL A 105 11.83 11.93 -12.86
N ALA A 106 12.44 10.81 -12.48
CA ALA A 106 12.54 9.64 -13.35
C ALA A 106 11.16 8.97 -13.52
N PRO A 107 10.92 8.23 -14.61
CA PRO A 107 9.70 7.45 -14.76
C PRO A 107 9.53 6.43 -13.61
N PRO A 108 8.29 6.04 -13.28
CA PRO A 108 8.05 5.05 -12.24
C PRO A 108 8.77 3.73 -12.53
N ARG A 109 9.32 3.11 -11.49
CA ARG A 109 10.07 1.85 -11.57
C ARG A 109 9.33 0.74 -10.83
N TYR A 110 9.57 -0.50 -11.25
CA TYR A 110 9.04 -1.68 -10.57
C TYR A 110 9.44 -1.70 -9.09
N ARG A 111 8.49 -2.06 -8.23
CA ARG A 111 8.73 -2.29 -6.81
C ARG A 111 9.35 -3.67 -6.62
N SER A 112 10.41 -3.73 -5.83
CA SER A 112 11.05 -4.98 -5.39
C SER A 112 10.63 -5.34 -3.97
N ARG A 113 10.59 -6.65 -3.66
CA ARG A 113 10.37 -7.17 -2.31
C ARG A 113 11.45 -6.72 -1.32
N LYS A 114 12.70 -6.54 -1.78
CA LYS A 114 13.83 -6.10 -0.95
C LYS A 114 13.78 -4.61 -0.57
N ASN A 115 12.80 -3.86 -1.07
CA ASN A 115 12.69 -2.43 -0.79
C ASN A 115 11.84 -2.19 0.47
N ASN A 116 12.50 -1.88 1.60
CA ASN A 116 11.86 -1.62 2.89
C ASN A 116 11.07 -0.30 2.94
N ARG A 117 11.02 0.48 1.85
CA ARG A 117 10.24 1.73 1.75
C ARG A 117 8.76 1.51 1.41
N GLN A 118 8.31 0.25 1.33
CA GLN A 118 6.90 -0.05 1.12
C GLN A 118 6.08 0.41 2.34
N ALA A 119 4.92 1.00 2.06
CA ALA A 119 3.97 1.41 3.09
C ALA A 119 2.56 1.16 2.57
N ILE A 120 1.67 0.74 3.47
CA ILE A 120 0.25 0.60 3.20
C ILE A 120 -0.48 1.71 3.93
N ARG A 121 -1.32 2.45 3.20
CA ARG A 121 -2.15 3.50 3.76
C ARG A 121 -3.60 3.04 3.86
N PHE A 122 -4.20 3.28 5.01
CA PHE A 122 -5.62 3.14 5.27
C PHE A 122 -6.21 4.54 5.42
N THR A 123 -7.09 4.96 4.52
CA THR A 123 -7.80 6.25 4.61
C THR A 123 -9.14 6.05 5.31
N ARG A 124 -9.83 7.13 5.71
CA ARG A 124 -11.14 7.01 6.40
C ARG A 124 -12.14 6.09 5.68
N ASN A 125 -12.13 6.07 4.34
CA ASN A 125 -12.98 5.19 3.53
C ASN A 125 -12.64 3.69 3.66
N SER A 126 -11.46 3.35 4.16
CA SER A 126 -11.07 1.97 4.40
C SER A 126 -11.72 1.36 5.65
N ARG A 127 -12.45 2.14 6.48
CA ARG A 127 -13.11 1.68 7.71
C ARG A 127 -12.16 1.21 8.81
N PHE A 128 -10.94 1.74 8.86
CA PHE A 128 -10.09 1.56 10.02
C PHE A 128 -10.64 2.35 11.22
N LYS A 129 -10.39 1.88 12.45
CA LYS A 129 -10.91 2.52 13.67
C LYS A 129 -9.89 2.43 14.82
N VAL A 130 -9.78 3.48 15.62
CA VAL A 130 -9.14 3.41 16.93
C VAL A 130 -10.21 2.99 17.94
N LEU A 131 -9.99 1.89 18.63
CA LEU A 131 -10.91 1.32 19.60
C LEU A 131 -10.72 1.98 20.98
N ASP A 132 -11.76 1.91 21.82
CA ASP A 132 -11.75 2.55 23.16
C ASP A 132 -10.67 1.97 24.08
N ASN A 133 -10.25 0.72 23.83
CA ASN A 133 -9.14 0.06 24.51
C ASN A 133 -7.75 0.47 23.97
N GLY A 134 -7.68 1.47 23.08
CA GLY A 134 -6.44 1.96 22.48
C GLY A 134 -5.88 1.10 21.33
N ARG A 135 -6.54 0.01 20.92
CA ARG A 135 -6.10 -0.78 19.75
C ARG A 135 -6.51 -0.13 18.44
N LEU A 136 -5.77 -0.46 17.38
CA LEU A 136 -6.06 -0.02 16.02
C LEU A 136 -6.66 -1.18 15.22
N ARG A 137 -7.94 -1.07 14.88
CA ARG A 137 -8.62 -2.00 13.98
C ARG A 137 -8.28 -1.68 12.52
N LEU A 138 -7.63 -2.62 11.86
CA LEU A 138 -7.31 -2.58 10.43
C LEU A 138 -8.17 -3.59 9.67
N PRO A 139 -8.79 -3.21 8.53
CA PRO A 139 -9.59 -4.15 7.73
C PRO A 139 -8.74 -5.31 7.21
N LYS A 140 -9.23 -6.54 7.36
CA LYS A 140 -8.54 -7.80 6.98
C LYS A 140 -7.23 -8.09 7.72
N ILE A 141 -6.89 -7.28 8.74
CA ILE A 141 -5.74 -7.50 9.65
C ILE A 141 -6.21 -7.64 11.12
N GLY A 142 -7.35 -7.05 11.46
CA GLY A 142 -7.89 -7.09 12.81
C GLY A 142 -7.30 -6.03 13.75
N ASP A 143 -7.31 -6.32 15.04
CA ASP A 143 -7.02 -5.34 16.10
C ASP A 143 -5.55 -5.39 16.50
N VAL A 144 -4.78 -4.41 16.03
CA VAL A 144 -3.35 -4.30 16.28
C VAL A 144 -3.09 -3.49 17.53
N GLU A 145 -2.18 -3.97 18.39
CA GLU A 145 -1.76 -3.23 19.57
C GLU A 145 -0.92 -2.00 19.16
N VAL A 146 -1.25 -0.85 19.75
CA VAL A 146 -0.56 0.41 19.49
C VAL A 146 -0.10 1.03 20.79
N ARG A 147 1.20 1.33 20.88
CA ARG A 147 1.76 2.11 21.98
C ARG A 147 1.71 3.59 21.61
N TRP A 148 0.66 4.25 22.08
CA TRP A 148 0.48 5.69 21.95
C TRP A 148 1.45 6.42 22.86
N SER A 149 2.26 7.33 22.28
CA SER A 149 3.11 8.22 23.06
C SER A 149 2.35 9.42 23.63
N ARG A 150 1.21 9.76 23.01
CA ARG A 150 0.34 10.90 23.35
C ARG A 150 -1.10 10.56 22.98
N PRO A 151 -2.11 11.08 23.70
CA PRO A 151 -3.49 10.98 23.26
C PRO A 151 -3.66 11.70 21.93
N LEU A 152 -4.51 11.14 21.07
CA LEU A 152 -4.86 11.79 19.80
C LEU A 152 -5.87 12.91 20.09
N PRO A 153 -5.69 14.12 19.52
CA PRO A 153 -6.63 15.22 19.72
C PRO A 153 -7.98 14.99 19.00
N SER A 154 -8.00 14.10 18.01
CA SER A 154 -9.19 13.74 17.25
C SER A 154 -8.97 12.45 16.47
N ASP A 155 -10.06 11.90 15.91
CA ASP A 155 -10.00 10.71 15.08
C ASP A 155 -9.10 10.91 13.85
N PRO A 156 -8.13 10.01 13.62
CA PRO A 156 -7.23 10.11 12.49
C PRO A 156 -7.97 10.00 11.15
N SER A 157 -7.53 10.77 10.17
CA SER A 157 -8.07 10.73 8.79
C SER A 157 -7.43 9.62 7.95
N SER A 158 -6.22 9.20 8.31
CA SER A 158 -5.52 8.07 7.69
C SER A 158 -4.48 7.47 8.63
N VAL A 159 -4.17 6.20 8.42
CA VAL A 159 -3.07 5.48 9.05
C VAL A 159 -2.16 4.95 7.98
N THR A 160 -0.85 4.98 8.22
CA THR A 160 0.14 4.41 7.29
C THR A 160 1.04 3.45 8.05
N VAL A 161 1.07 2.19 7.61
CA VAL A 161 1.93 1.13 8.15
C VAL A 161 3.11 0.92 7.21
N PRO A 162 4.33 1.35 7.57
CA PRO A 162 5.52 1.07 6.78
C PRO A 162 6.02 -0.36 7.04
N SER A 163 6.44 -1.06 5.99
CA SER A 163 6.96 -2.43 6.05
C SER A 163 8.15 -2.57 7.02
N ALA A 164 9.03 -1.57 7.07
CA ALA A 164 10.19 -1.55 7.99
C ALA A 164 9.85 -1.47 9.49
N ARG A 165 8.60 -1.21 9.88
CA ARG A 165 8.20 -1.04 11.29
C ARG A 165 7.22 -2.11 11.77
N VAL A 166 7.05 -3.18 11.02
CA VAL A 166 6.43 -4.40 11.53
C VAL A 166 7.54 -5.12 12.31
N ILE A 167 7.68 -4.79 13.60
CA ILE A 167 8.65 -5.43 14.48
C ILE A 167 7.98 -6.71 15.01
N GLY A 168 8.60 -7.86 14.75
CA GLY A 168 8.26 -9.10 15.44
C GLY A 168 8.39 -8.90 16.96
N GLY A 169 7.56 -9.58 17.74
CA GLY A 169 7.68 -9.55 19.20
C GLY A 169 9.10 -9.94 19.67
N PRO A 170 9.47 -9.66 20.94
CA PRO A 170 10.78 -9.99 21.45
C PRO A 170 11.09 -11.48 21.24
N GLY A 171 12.09 -11.79 20.41
CA GLY A 171 12.51 -13.16 20.10
C GLY A 171 12.37 -13.63 18.64
N GLN A 172 11.99 -12.78 17.69
CA GLN A 172 11.96 -13.16 16.26
C GLN A 172 12.91 -12.30 15.42
N ASP A 173 13.85 -12.97 14.74
CA ASP A 173 14.83 -12.37 13.85
C ASP A 173 14.16 -11.55 12.74
N ALA A 174 14.55 -10.28 12.67
CA ALA A 174 14.13 -9.35 11.64
C ALA A 174 14.73 -9.73 10.28
N GLY A 175 14.12 -10.65 9.54
CA GLY A 175 14.66 -10.97 8.21
C GLY A 175 13.85 -11.89 7.31
N THR A 176 13.13 -12.86 7.86
CA THR A 176 12.61 -13.96 7.03
C THR A 176 11.10 -13.87 6.88
N TRP A 177 10.67 -13.03 5.94
CA TRP A 177 9.28 -13.03 5.48
C TRP A 177 8.99 -14.37 4.77
N PRO A 178 7.93 -15.10 5.14
CA PRO A 178 7.61 -16.40 4.53
C PRO A 178 7.55 -16.28 3.00
N THR A 179 8.15 -17.27 2.34
CA THR A 179 8.36 -17.32 0.88
C THR A 179 7.09 -17.68 0.11
N THR A 180 6.03 -18.09 0.81
CA THR A 180 4.88 -18.77 0.18
C THR A 180 3.74 -17.84 -0.24
N CYS A 181 3.78 -16.54 0.08
CA CYS A 181 2.75 -15.60 -0.35
C CYS A 181 3.36 -14.49 -1.22
N CYS A 182 3.21 -14.66 -2.55
CA CYS A 182 3.55 -13.76 -3.65
C CYS A 182 5.04 -13.39 -3.90
#